data_AF-A0A2Z5C0N5-F1
#
_entry.id   AF-A0A2Z5C0N5-F1
#
_cell.length_a   1.000
_cell.length_b   1.000
_cell.length_c   1.000
_cell.angle_alpha   90.00
_cell.angle_beta   90.00
_cell.angle_gamma   90.00
#
_symmetry.space_group_name_H-M   'P 1'
#
loop_
_entity.id
_entity.type
_entity.pdbx_description
1 polymer ?
#
loop_
_entity_poly.entity_id
_entity_poly.type
_entity_poly.pdbx_seq_one_letter_code
_entity_poly.pdbx_strand_id
1 'polypeptide(L)' 'MKLIGKHPSGRAIIIRLNNQEYHYETANSFGSATSLTRAKTEARADSFTSSEMNQGLHIGNWHWKELG' A
#
# COMPACT_ATOMS: atom_id res chain seq x y z
N MET A 1 -14.89 1.97 4.65
CA MET A 1 -13.67 1.45 5.31
C MET A 1 -12.45 2.21 4.80
N LYS A 2 -11.59 2.67 5.70
CA LYS A 2 -10.27 3.26 5.37
C LYS A 2 -9.18 2.48 6.12
N LEU A 3 -8.08 2.19 5.46
CA LEU A 3 -6.97 1.40 6.01
C LEU A 3 -5.66 2.12 5.75
N ILE A 4 -4.74 2.10 6.72
CA ILE A 4 -3.37 2.55 6.52
C ILE A 4 -2.40 1.39 6.73
N GLY A 5 -1.47 1.23 5.80
CA GLY A 5 -0.29 0.37 5.93
C GLY A 5 0.93 1.23 6.22
N LYS A 6 1.76 0.85 7.19
CA LYS A 6 3.05 1.49 7.47
C LYS A 6 4.18 0.48 7.35
N HIS A 7 5.28 0.89 6.71
CA HIS A 7 6.48 0.08 6.55
C HIS A 7 7.62 0.65 7.43
N PRO A 8 8.53 -0.19 7.95
CA PRO A 8 9.68 0.26 8.76
C PRO A 8 10.59 1.29 8.06
N SER A 9 10.64 1.30 6.73
CA SER A 9 11.37 2.31 5.95
C SER A 9 10.72 3.70 5.94
N GLY A 10 9.56 3.89 6.60
CA GLY A 10 8.81 5.14 6.63
C GLY A 10 7.76 5.30 5.53
N ARG A 11 7.67 4.35 4.59
CA ARG A 11 6.62 4.34 3.55
C ARG A 11 5.24 4.07 4.15
N ALA A 12 4.23 4.67 3.54
CA ALA A 12 2.83 4.49 3.92
C ALA A 12 1.97 4.19 2.69
N ILE A 13 0.93 3.39 2.91
CA ILE A 13 -0.13 3.09 1.94
C ILE A 13 -1.46 3.49 2.57
N ILE A 14 -2.32 4.17 1.83
CA ILE A 14 -3.71 4.41 2.24
C ILE A 14 -4.63 3.63 1.31
N ILE A 15 -5.54 2.83 1.85
CA ILE A 15 -6.58 2.13 1.07
C ILE A 15 -7.95 2.62 1.52
N ARG A 16 -8.84 2.93 0.57
CA ARG A 16 -10.22 3.34 0.82
C ARG A 16 -11.15 2.46 0.00
N LEU A 17 -12.18 1.93 0.65
CA LEU A 17 -13.29 1.25 -0.04
C LEU A 17 -14.30 2.30 -0.51
N ASN A 18 -14.55 2.35 -1.81
CA ASN A 18 -15.58 3.21 -2.44
C ASN A 18 -16.28 2.41 -3.54
N ASN A 19 -17.62 2.46 -3.62
CA ASN A 19 -18.41 1.78 -4.66
C ASN A 19 -17.96 0.33 -4.96
N GLN A 20 -17.72 -0.48 -3.93
CA GLN A 20 -17.24 -1.88 -4.01
C GLN A 20 -15.81 -2.07 -4.55
N GLU A 21 -15.05 -1.00 -4.73
CA GLU A 21 -13.66 -1.04 -5.17
C GLU A 21 -12.71 -0.48 -4.10
N TYR A 22 -11.53 -1.08 -3.99
CA TYR A 22 -10.49 -0.67 -3.06
C TYR A 22 -9.48 0.19 -3.79
N HIS A 23 -9.59 1.51 -3.61
CA HIS A 23 -8.61 2.46 -4.13
C HIS A 23 -7.43 2.56 -3.17
N TYR A 24 -6.22 2.47 -3.68
CA TYR A 24 -5.01 2.64 -2.90
C TYR A 24 -4.16 3.81 -3.41
N GLU A 25 -3.46 4.42 -2.46
CA GLU A 25 -2.53 5.51 -2.66
C GLU A 25 -1.21 5.12 -1.99
N THR A 26 -0.13 5.20 -2.75
CA THR A 26 1.24 5.04 -2.30
C THR A 26 1.99 6.36 -2.52
N ALA A 27 3.23 6.45 -2.08
CA ALA A 27 4.05 7.63 -2.36
C ALA A 27 4.50 7.73 -3.84
N ASN A 28 4.33 6.68 -4.65
CA ASN A 28 4.76 6.68 -6.06
C ASN A 28 3.60 6.47 -7.06
N SER A 29 2.45 5.96 -6.61
CA SER A 29 1.35 5.56 -7.49
C SER A 29 -0.02 5.64 -6.81
N PHE A 30 -1.06 5.59 -7.64
CA PHE A 30 -2.44 5.39 -7.25
C PHE A 30 -3.03 4.28 -8.10
N GLY A 31 -3.92 3.47 -7.53
CA GLY A 31 -4.56 2.38 -8.24
C GLY A 31 -5.85 1.92 -7.56
N SER A 32 -6.46 0.90 -8.12
CA SER A 32 -7.66 0.29 -7.56
C SER A 32 -7.71 -1.21 -7.80
N ALA A 33 -8.39 -1.93 -6.91
CA ALA A 33 -8.61 -3.35 -7.08
C ALA A 33 -9.98 -3.76 -6.52
N THR A 34 -10.53 -4.85 -7.07
CA THR A 34 -11.83 -5.40 -6.66
C THR A 34 -11.79 -6.16 -5.33
N SER A 35 -10.61 -6.36 -4.73
CA SER A 35 -10.48 -6.97 -3.41
C SER A 35 -9.39 -6.32 -2.57
N LEU A 36 -9.60 -6.32 -1.24
CA LEU A 36 -8.65 -5.75 -0.28
C LEU A 36 -7.28 -6.43 -0.35
N THR A 37 -7.23 -7.75 -0.49
CA THR A 37 -5.98 -8.51 -0.59
C THR A 37 -5.18 -8.08 -1.81
N ARG A 38 -5.84 -7.92 -2.96
CA ARG A 38 -5.18 -7.48 -4.20
C ARG A 38 -4.68 -6.04 -4.08
N ALA A 39 -5.51 -5.12 -3.57
CA ALA A 39 -5.10 -3.74 -3.32
C ALA A 39 -3.87 -3.66 -2.41
N LYS A 40 -3.82 -4.47 -1.33
CA LYS A 40 -2.64 -4.55 -0.46
C LYS A 40 -1.41 -5.04 -1.20
N THR A 41 -1.52 -6.09 -2.01
CA THR A 41 -0.37 -6.66 -2.73
C THR A 41 0.18 -5.67 -3.77
N GLU A 42 -0.69 -5.09 -4.59
CA GLU A 42 -0.29 -4.13 -5.62
C GLU A 42 0.31 -2.87 -5.00
N ALA A 43 -0.35 -2.28 -4.00
CA ALA A 43 0.17 -1.10 -3.32
C ALA A 43 1.54 -1.32 -2.66
N ARG A 44 1.85 -2.53 -2.17
CA ARG A 44 3.18 -2.86 -1.64
C ARG A 44 4.25 -2.86 -2.73
N ALA A 45 3.94 -3.44 -3.88
CA ALA A 45 4.86 -3.48 -5.02
C ALA A 45 5.14 -2.05 -5.52
N ASP A 46 4.09 -1.23 -5.63
CA ASP A 46 4.20 0.13 -6.14
C ASP A 46 4.83 1.13 -5.15
N SER A 47 4.87 0.79 -3.86
CA SER A 47 5.40 1.68 -2.82
C SER A 47 6.89 1.97 -2.95
N PHE A 48 7.62 1.24 -3.79
CA PHE A 48 9.06 1.36 -3.98
C PHE A 48 9.41 1.41 -5.46
N THR A 49 10.37 2.26 -5.80
CA THR A 49 11.01 2.22 -7.12
C THR A 49 12.00 1.05 -7.20
N SER A 50 12.39 0.63 -8.41
CA SER A 50 13.38 -0.44 -8.58
C SER A 50 14.72 -0.13 -7.91
N SER A 51 15.15 1.14 -7.90
CA SER A 51 16.38 1.56 -7.23
C SER A 51 16.30 1.37 -5.70
N GLU A 52 15.17 1.73 -5.09
CA GLU A 52 14.93 1.53 -3.66
C GLU A 52 14.80 0.05 -3.29
N MET A 53 14.22 -0.75 -4.19
CA MET A 53 14.16 -2.19 -4.02
C MET A 53 15.57 -2.80 -4.01
N ASN A 54 16.45 -2.36 -4.92
CA ASN A 54 17.86 -2.78 -4.95
C ASN A 54 18.64 -2.36 -3.70
N GLN A 55 18.23 -1.28 -3.04
CA GLN A 55 18.77 -0.84 -1.75
C GLN A 55 18.17 -1.60 -0.54
N GLY A 56 17.22 -2.51 -0.77
CA GLY A 56 16.56 -3.27 0.29
C GLY A 56 15.51 -2.50 1.08
N LEU A 57 15.07 -1.31 0.64
CA LEU A 57 14.11 -0.49 1.39
C LEU A 57 12.70 -1.11 1.47
N HIS A 58 12.40 -2.06 0.60
CA HIS A 58 11.17 -2.85 0.58
C HIS A 58 11.18 -4.02 1.58
N ILE A 59 12.32 -4.29 2.22
CA ILE A 59 12.47 -5.37 3.19
C ILE A 59 11.84 -4.91 4.51
N GLY A 60 10.83 -5.66 4.95
CA GLY A 60 10.12 -5.37 6.18
C GLY A 60 8.65 -5.75 6.08
N ASN A 61 8.04 -5.94 7.25
CA ASN A 61 6.62 -6.28 7.31
C ASN A 61 5.77 -5.02 7.33
N TRP A 62 4.71 -5.03 6.52
CA TRP A 62 3.71 -3.97 6.54
C TRP A 62 2.77 -4.14 7.73
N HIS A 63 2.69 -3.11 8.57
CA HIS A 63 1.74 -3.04 9.68
C HIS A 63 0.47 -2.32 9.23
N TRP A 64 -0.66 -3.01 9.30
CA TRP A 64 -1.95 -2.51 8.84
C TRP A 64 -2.83 -2.09 10.01
N LYS A 65 -3.49 -0.95 9.88
CA LYS A 65 -4.45 -0.43 10.85
C LYS A 65 -5.68 0.12 10.14
N GLU A 66 -6.86 -0.30 10.57
CA GLU A 66 -8.12 0.30 10.12
C GLU A 66 -8.31 1.67 10.76
N LEU A 67 -8.77 2.63 9.96
CA LEU A 67 -9.10 3.99 10.35
C LEU A 67 -10.62 4.11 10.26
N GLY A 68 -11.26 4.36 11.41
CA GLY A 68 -12.69 4.68 11.52
C GLY A 68 -13.06 5.98 10.83
#